data_AF-A0A932PJF4-F1
#
_entry.id   AF-A0A932PJF4-F1
#
_cell.length_a   1.000
_cell.length_b   1.000
_cell.length_c   1.000
_cell.angle_alpha   90.00
_cell.angle_beta   90.00
_cell.angle_gamma   90.00
#
_symmetry.space_group_name_H-M   'P 1'
#
loop_
_entity.id
_entity.type
_entity.pdbx_description
1 polymer ?
#
loop_
_entity_poly.entity_id
_entity_poly.type
_entity_poly.pdbx_seq_one_letter_code
_entity_poly.pdbx_strand_id
1 'polypeptide(L)'
;MNKIRRGRRWKRIQNWVSSVCPRIPRLAIAEEQQREPLEIGGKVLFYPDFALSTAGGDVSVLAPWSSYVLQDRELISGQNPFWDEALLKLLLPALEEKKKRAA
;
A
#
# COMPACT_ATOMS: atom_id res chain seq x y z
N MET A 1 27.76 -27.95 -0.45
CA MET A 1 26.37 -28.14 0.09
C MET A 1 25.79 -26.94 0.88
N ASN A 2 26.41 -25.74 0.89
CA ASN A 2 26.02 -24.65 1.81
C ASN A 2 25.30 -23.44 1.19
N LYS A 3 25.37 -23.22 -0.14
CA LYS A 3 24.69 -22.08 -0.80
C LYS A 3 23.18 -22.29 -0.98
N ILE A 4 22.76 -23.51 -1.33
CA ILE A 4 21.35 -23.84 -1.60
C ILE A 4 20.48 -23.78 -0.32
N ARG A 5 21.01 -24.24 0.83
CA ARG A 5 20.31 -24.16 2.12
C ARG A 5 20.14 -22.71 2.61
N ARG A 6 21.11 -21.84 2.35
CA ARG A 6 20.99 -20.40 2.63
C ARG A 6 19.92 -19.76 1.74
N GLY A 7 19.96 -19.98 0.42
CA GLY A 7 18.96 -19.41 -0.50
C GLY A 7 17.51 -19.77 -0.14
N ARG A 8 17.25 -21.03 0.28
CA ARG A 8 15.91 -21.45 0.75
C ARG A 8 15.50 -20.76 2.06
N ARG A 9 16.43 -20.55 2.99
CA ARG A 9 16.16 -19.84 4.25
C ARG A 9 15.83 -18.37 4.00
N TRP A 10 16.56 -17.69 3.11
CA TRP A 10 16.32 -16.30 2.74
C TRP A 10 14.97 -16.10 2.06
N LYS A 11 14.61 -16.95 1.07
CA LYS A 11 13.27 -16.94 0.47
C LYS A 11 12.16 -17.15 1.50
N ARG A 12 12.36 -18.06 2.45
CA ARG A 12 11.39 -18.30 3.53
C ARG A 12 11.20 -17.10 4.45
N ILE A 13 12.28 -16.38 4.77
CA ILE A 13 12.22 -15.16 5.58
C ILE A 13 11.51 -14.05 4.80
N GLN A 14 11.83 -13.86 3.52
CA GLN A 14 11.15 -12.87 2.67
C GLN A 14 9.66 -13.15 2.57
N ASN A 15 9.26 -14.41 2.29
CA ASN A 15 7.86 -14.80 2.24
C ASN A 15 7.15 -14.57 3.59
N TRP A 16 7.84 -14.81 4.71
CA TRP A 16 7.28 -14.56 6.03
C TRP A 16 7.10 -13.06 6.29
N VAL A 17 8.11 -12.22 5.98
CA VAL A 17 8.01 -10.75 6.13
C VAL A 17 6.86 -10.19 5.28
N SER A 18 6.76 -10.58 4.01
CA SER A 18 5.63 -10.17 3.15
C SER A 18 4.28 -10.68 3.66
N SER A 19 4.23 -11.81 4.37
CA SER A 19 2.97 -12.30 4.95
C SER A 19 2.51 -11.56 6.22
N VAL A 20 3.43 -10.84 6.89
CA VAL A 20 3.14 -10.12 8.14
C VAL A 20 2.99 -8.62 7.93
N CYS A 21 3.67 -8.04 6.95
CA CYS A 21 3.54 -6.64 6.56
C CYS A 21 2.21 -6.38 5.83
N PRO A 22 1.42 -5.39 6.26
CA PRO A 22 0.22 -5.01 5.53
C PRO A 22 0.55 -4.52 4.11
N ARG A 23 -0.31 -4.86 3.15
CA ARG A 23 -0.26 -4.27 1.81
C ARG A 23 -0.85 -2.89 1.80
N ILE A 24 -0.14 -1.96 1.17
CA ILE A 24 -0.48 -0.53 1.19
C ILE A 24 -0.55 0.01 -0.23
N PRO A 25 -1.75 0.11 -0.81
CA PRO A 25 -2.00 1.05 -1.90
C PRO A 25 -1.69 2.49 -1.47
N ARG A 26 -0.93 3.20 -2.30
CA ARG A 26 -0.48 4.58 -2.10
C ARG A 26 -0.29 5.25 -3.45
N LEU A 27 -0.40 6.58 -3.47
CA LEU A 27 -0.14 7.38 -4.67
C LEU A 27 1.28 7.09 -5.17
N ALA A 28 1.38 6.68 -6.43
CA ALA A 28 2.61 6.24 -7.04
C ALA A 28 3.48 7.45 -7.44
N ILE A 29 4.81 7.28 -7.48
CA ILE A 29 5.76 8.27 -8.03
C ILE A 29 5.28 8.82 -9.38
N ALA A 30 4.81 7.96 -10.26
CA ALA A 30 4.36 8.36 -11.59
C ALA A 30 3.15 9.31 -11.54
N GLU A 31 2.23 9.13 -10.59
CA GLU A 31 1.09 10.04 -10.39
C GLU A 31 1.56 11.37 -9.81
N GLU A 32 2.47 11.33 -8.82
CA GLU A 32 3.05 12.53 -8.21
C GLU A 32 3.82 13.36 -9.24
N GLN A 33 4.69 12.73 -10.05
CA GLN A 33 5.49 13.41 -11.07
C GLN A 33 4.65 14.05 -12.19
N GLN A 34 3.46 13.50 -12.48
CA GLN A 34 2.52 14.10 -13.42
C GLN A 34 1.87 15.36 -12.84
N ARG A 35 1.71 15.44 -11.51
CA ARG A 35 1.03 16.55 -10.82
C ARG A 35 1.98 17.63 -10.33
N GLU A 36 3.23 17.31 -10.03
CA GLU A 36 4.29 18.26 -9.65
C GLU A 36 4.31 19.57 -10.46
N PRO A 37 4.33 19.55 -11.81
CA PRO A 37 4.34 20.78 -12.60
C PRO A 37 2.98 21.51 -12.63
N LEU A 38 1.89 20.81 -12.32
CA LEU A 38 0.52 21.34 -12.41
C LEU A 38 0.06 21.99 -11.10
N GLU A 39 0.42 21.39 -9.96
CA GLU A 39 -0.19 21.70 -8.66
C GLU A 39 0.83 22.22 -7.63
N ILE A 40 2.09 21.79 -7.71
CA ILE A 40 3.10 22.03 -6.68
C ILE A 40 4.12 23.09 -7.12
N GLY A 41 4.26 23.33 -8.44
CA GLY A 41 5.19 24.31 -8.99
C GLY A 41 6.67 23.96 -8.78
N GLY A 42 6.96 22.69 -8.51
CA GLY A 42 8.29 22.20 -8.11
C GLY A 42 8.28 20.69 -7.88
N LYS A 43 9.34 20.17 -7.28
CA LYS A 43 9.45 18.74 -6.91
C LYS A 43 9.03 18.50 -5.48
N VAL A 44 8.40 17.35 -5.21
CA VAL A 44 8.15 16.92 -3.84
C VAL A 44 9.48 16.61 -3.12
N LEU A 45 9.48 16.76 -1.79
CA LEU A 45 10.66 16.48 -0.97
C LEU A 45 11.00 14.99 -0.91
N PHE A 46 9.99 14.13 -1.02
CA PHE A 46 10.12 12.68 -1.08
C PHE A 46 8.86 12.06 -1.67
N TYR A 47 8.99 10.83 -2.18
CA TYR A 47 7.87 10.08 -2.72
C TYR A 47 7.35 9.06 -1.68
N PRO A 48 6.05 9.06 -1.35
CA PRO A 48 5.50 8.23 -0.29
C PRO A 48 5.63 6.72 -0.51
N ASP A 49 5.47 6.24 -1.74
CA ASP A 49 5.65 4.83 -2.11
C ASP A 49 7.09 4.35 -1.87
N PHE A 50 8.09 5.17 -2.23
CA PHE A 50 9.50 4.91 -1.97
C PHE A 50 9.81 4.93 -0.48
N ALA A 51 9.29 5.92 0.25
CA ALA A 51 9.50 6.05 1.69
C ALA A 51 8.91 4.85 2.45
N LEU A 52 7.69 4.43 2.13
CA LEU A 52 7.02 3.27 2.73
C LEU A 52 7.73 1.96 2.38
N SER A 53 8.15 1.79 1.12
CA SER A 53 8.92 0.61 0.70
C SER A 53 10.25 0.53 1.45
N THR A 54 10.93 1.66 1.61
CA THR A 54 12.21 1.76 2.34
C THR A 54 12.03 1.43 3.82
N ALA A 55 10.89 1.79 4.42
CA ALA A 55 10.53 1.43 5.78
C ALA A 55 10.12 -0.06 5.96
N GLY A 56 10.09 -0.84 4.87
CA GLY A 56 9.71 -2.26 4.88
C GLY A 56 8.21 -2.52 4.69
N GLY A 57 7.44 -1.52 4.27
CA GLY A 57 6.05 -1.69 3.88
C GLY A 57 5.90 -2.44 2.55
N ASP A 58 4.85 -3.26 2.42
CA ASP A 58 4.52 -3.94 1.18
C ASP A 58 3.65 -3.01 0.31
N VAL A 59 4.31 -2.16 -0.48
CA VAL A 59 3.62 -1.17 -1.32
C VAL A 59 3.11 -1.84 -2.58
N SER A 60 1.81 -1.71 -2.83
CA SER A 60 1.14 -2.25 -4.03
C SER A 60 0.56 -1.11 -4.84
N VAL A 61 0.95 -0.99 -6.11
CA VAL A 61 0.46 0.05 -7.03
C VAL A 61 -0.04 -0.59 -8.33
N LEU A 62 -1.15 -0.06 -8.86
CA LEU A 62 -1.65 -0.36 -10.20
C LEU A 62 -1.26 0.76 -11.18
N ALA A 63 -1.74 0.67 -12.42
CA ALA A 63 -1.57 1.72 -13.41
C ALA A 63 -2.04 3.08 -12.85
N PRO A 64 -1.32 4.19 -13.14
CA PRO A 64 -1.69 5.52 -12.67
C PRO A 64 -3.17 5.84 -12.91
N TRP A 65 -3.81 6.46 -11.91
CA TRP A 65 -5.21 6.88 -11.91
C TRP A 65 -6.23 5.74 -11.95
N SER A 66 -5.81 4.49 -11.79
CA SER A 66 -6.73 3.36 -11.59
C SER A 66 -7.38 3.44 -10.21
N SER A 67 -8.68 3.17 -10.13
CA SER A 67 -9.36 3.04 -8.84
C SER A 67 -8.85 1.77 -8.14
N TYR A 68 -8.08 1.95 -7.07
CA TYR A 68 -7.43 0.84 -6.36
C TYR A 68 -7.47 1.04 -4.86
N VAL A 69 -8.11 0.08 -4.18
CA VAL A 69 -8.30 0.05 -2.74
C VAL A 69 -8.08 -1.36 -2.25
N LEU A 70 -7.40 -1.50 -1.12
CA LEU A 70 -7.31 -2.77 -0.42
C LEU A 70 -7.61 -2.58 1.05
N GLN A 71 -8.22 -3.60 1.63
CA GLN A 71 -8.24 -3.82 3.06
C GLN A 71 -7.24 -4.92 3.40
N ASP A 72 -6.29 -4.61 4.27
CA ASP A 72 -5.40 -5.58 4.91
C ASP A 72 -5.56 -5.48 6.42
N ARG A 73 -6.24 -6.46 7.00
CA ARG A 73 -6.66 -6.48 8.42
C ARG A 73 -7.48 -5.23 8.76
N GLU A 74 -6.93 -4.33 9.58
CA GLU A 74 -7.56 -3.08 10.01
C GLU A 74 -7.17 -1.88 9.13
N LEU A 75 -6.16 -2.03 8.26
CA LEU A 75 -5.72 -0.98 7.37
C LEU A 75 -6.54 -1.03 6.08
N ILE A 76 -7.26 0.06 5.79
CA ILE A 76 -7.88 0.29 4.49
C ILE A 76 -7.14 1.45 3.85
N SER A 77 -6.53 1.22 2.69
CA SER A 77 -5.82 2.26 1.94
C SER A 77 -6.01 2.12 0.44
N GLY A 78 -5.67 3.18 -0.28
CA GLY A 78 -5.90 3.31 -1.71
C GLY A 78 -4.90 4.24 -2.35
N GLN A 79 -4.83 4.11 -3.68
CA GLN A 79 -3.76 4.70 -4.47
C GLN A 79 -3.94 6.21 -4.70
N ASN A 80 -5.00 6.62 -5.39
CA ASN A 80 -5.21 8.00 -5.84
C ASN A 80 -6.61 8.48 -5.50
N PRO A 81 -6.91 9.80 -5.50
CA PRO A 81 -8.20 10.34 -5.06
C PRO A 81 -9.48 9.79 -5.72
N PHE A 82 -9.42 9.11 -6.87
CA PHE A 82 -10.58 8.58 -7.61
C PHE A 82 -11.16 7.25 -7.05
N TRP A 83 -10.83 6.92 -5.81
CA TRP A 83 -11.16 5.68 -5.10
C TRP A 83 -12.19 5.83 -3.98
N ASP A 84 -12.76 7.02 -3.80
CA ASP A 84 -13.71 7.36 -2.73
C ASP A 84 -14.88 6.37 -2.61
N GLU A 85 -15.52 6.01 -3.72
CA GLU A 85 -16.63 5.05 -3.71
C GLU A 85 -16.14 3.64 -3.31
N ALA A 86 -14.99 3.21 -3.83
CA ALA A 86 -14.40 1.91 -3.52
C ALA A 86 -13.91 1.83 -2.06
N LEU A 87 -13.40 2.93 -1.52
CA LEU A 87 -13.04 3.09 -0.10
C LEU A 87 -14.28 2.90 0.77
N LEU A 88 -15.37 3.61 0.45
CA LEU A 88 -16.58 3.57 1.26
C LEU A 88 -17.19 2.15 1.33
N LYS A 89 -17.15 1.42 0.21
CA LYS A 89 -17.60 0.02 0.13
C LYS A 89 -16.83 -0.93 1.05
N LEU A 90 -15.57 -0.62 1.39
CA LEU A 90 -14.77 -1.40 2.34
C LEU A 90 -14.88 -0.85 3.77
N LEU A 91 -14.91 0.47 3.92
CA LEU A 91 -14.88 1.14 5.22
C LEU A 91 -16.16 0.93 6.03
N LEU A 92 -17.34 1.11 5.42
CA LEU A 92 -18.61 1.01 6.16
C LEU A 92 -18.83 -0.39 6.76
N PRO A 93 -18.66 -1.50 6.01
CA PRO A 93 -18.76 -2.84 6.60
C PRO A 93 -17.73 -3.07 7.71
N ALA A 94 -16.49 -2.60 7.53
CA ALA A 94 -15.44 -2.76 8.54
C ALA A 94 -15.78 -2.04 9.85
N LEU A 95 -16.37 -0.85 9.77
CA LEU A 95 -16.84 -0.09 10.93
C LEU A 95 -18.02 -0.76 11.63
N GLU A 96 -18.99 -1.27 10.87
CA GLU A 96 -20.13 -2.00 11.45
C GLU A 96 -19.68 -3.29 12.16
N GLU A 97 -18.76 -4.04 11.56
CA GLU A 97 -18.19 -5.23 12.20
C GLU A 97 -17.40 -4.87 13.47
N LYS A 98 -16.64 -3.77 13.44
CA LYS A 98 -15.94 -3.26 14.63
C LYS A 98 -16.93 -2.89 15.73
N LYS A 99 -18.03 -2.22 15.39
CA LYS A 99 -19.08 -1.84 16.33
C LYS A 99 -19.74 -3.08 16.98
N LYS A 100 -20.07 -4.11 16.19
CA LYS A 100 -20.63 -5.37 16.70
C LYS A 100 -19.72 -6.09 17.68
N ARG A 101 -18.40 -6.06 17.44
CA ARG A 101 -17.40 -6.68 18.34
C ARG A 101 -17.19 -5.91 19.65
N ALA A 102 -17.58 -4.64 19.67
CA ALA A 102 -17.44 -3.77 20.84
C ALA A 102 -18.70 -3.77 21.74
N ALA A 103 -19.80 -4.37 21.29
CA ALA A 103 -21.05 -4.55 22.03
C ALA A 103 -21.11 -5.94 22.67
#